data_AF-A0A7C3D8Q2-F1
#
_entry.id   AF-A0A7C3D8Q2-F1
#
_cell.length_a   1.000
_cell.length_b   1.000
_cell.length_c   1.000
_cell.angle_alpha   90.00
_cell.angle_beta   90.00
_cell.angle_gamma   90.00
#
_symmetry.space_group_name_H-M   'P 1'
#
loop_
_entity.id
_entity.type
_entity.pdbx_description
1 polymer ?
#
loop_
_entity_poly.entity_id
_entity_poly.type
_entity_poly.pdbx_seq_one_letter_code
_entity_poly.pdbx_strand_id
1 'polypeptide(L)'
;MEQALDALRQALAAAQCRRRETRRVLHYPLYPAPRVAVLGLEVAGPAGVRCFPAWTPEELEGMRPQALAGWWPEVAEVAQQVRSGRLALPDLQFPILVFLLPGAALLPQRCHFLLWEWLRVPAFVQVRNESGELLAFECIARDGFHLAPGADAAALPLVLSPRPCPCGNPAPVYHLEGAFQAAAG
;
A
#
# COMPACT_ATOMS: atom_id res chain seq x y z
N MET A 1 -1.80 -45.49 5.68
CA MET A 1 -0.98 -44.50 6.41
C MET A 1 -0.46 -43.40 5.49
N GLU A 2 0.09 -43.75 4.31
CA GLU A 2 0.50 -42.78 3.27
C GLU A 2 -0.62 -41.84 2.79
N GLN A 3 -1.82 -42.37 2.48
CA GLN A 3 -2.94 -41.54 2.02
C GLN A 3 -3.38 -40.46 3.02
N ALA A 4 -3.25 -40.71 4.34
CA ALA A 4 -3.59 -39.73 5.37
C ALA A 4 -2.52 -38.63 5.49
N LEU A 5 -1.25 -38.98 5.28
CA LEU A 5 -0.13 -38.04 5.25
C LEU A 5 -0.18 -37.11 4.03
N ASP A 6 -0.57 -37.64 2.87
CA ASP A 6 -0.72 -36.83 1.65
C ASP A 6 -1.93 -35.90 1.72
N ALA A 7 -3.06 -36.36 2.29
CA ALA A 7 -4.21 -35.49 2.55
C ALA A 7 -3.86 -34.32 3.50
N LEU A 8 -3.05 -34.58 4.54
CA LEU A 8 -2.59 -33.55 5.46
C LEU A 8 -1.65 -32.54 4.78
N ARG A 9 -0.73 -33.00 3.92
CA ARG A 9 0.15 -32.12 3.13
C ARG A 9 -0.65 -31.23 2.17
N GLN A 10 -1.63 -31.79 1.49
CA GLN A 10 -2.52 -31.04 0.59
C GLN A 10 -3.35 -30.00 1.36
N ALA A 11 -3.89 -30.36 2.52
CA ALA A 11 -4.63 -29.43 3.37
C ALA A 11 -3.76 -28.27 3.89
N LEU A 12 -2.53 -28.57 4.32
CA LEU A 12 -1.55 -27.56 4.73
C LEU A 12 -1.15 -26.64 3.57
N ALA A 13 -0.88 -27.19 2.40
CA ALA A 13 -0.58 -26.42 1.19
C ALA A 13 -1.75 -25.50 0.81
N ALA A 14 -2.99 -26.00 0.83
CA ALA A 14 -4.18 -25.22 0.54
C ALA A 14 -4.43 -24.11 1.59
N ALA A 15 -4.15 -24.38 2.86
CA ALA A 15 -4.22 -23.36 3.92
C ALA A 15 -3.13 -22.29 3.76
N GLN A 16 -1.91 -22.69 3.38
CA GLN A 16 -0.81 -21.77 3.08
C GLN A 16 -1.09 -20.91 1.85
N CYS A 17 -1.64 -21.49 0.77
CA CYS A 17 -2.08 -20.74 -0.40
C CYS A 17 -3.14 -19.70 -0.03
N ARG A 18 -4.21 -20.10 0.69
CA ARG A 18 -5.24 -19.17 1.16
C ARG A 18 -4.67 -18.07 2.05
N ARG A 19 -3.74 -18.39 2.95
CA ARG A 19 -3.08 -17.39 3.80
C ARG A 19 -2.24 -16.40 2.98
N ARG A 20 -1.50 -16.87 1.98
CA ARG A 20 -0.75 -16.01 1.04
C ARG A 20 -1.68 -15.13 0.22
N GLU A 21 -2.78 -15.67 -0.30
CA GLU A 21 -3.80 -14.91 -1.03
C GLU A 21 -4.40 -13.80 -0.16
N THR A 22 -4.77 -14.10 1.10
CA THR A 22 -5.27 -13.07 2.03
C THR A 22 -4.25 -11.97 2.34
N ARG A 23 -2.96 -12.26 2.27
CA ARG A 23 -1.89 -11.28 2.52
C ARG A 23 -1.58 -10.38 1.33
N ARG A 24 -1.89 -10.83 0.12
CA ARG A 24 -1.77 -10.06 -1.13
C ARG A 24 -3.01 -9.23 -1.44
N VAL A 25 -3.93 -9.08 -0.48
CA VAL A 25 -5.11 -8.23 -0.66
C VAL A 25 -4.70 -6.75 -0.58
N LEU A 26 -5.31 -5.93 -1.44
CA LEU A 26 -5.21 -4.48 -1.32
C LEU A 26 -5.92 -4.02 -0.04
N HIS A 27 -5.16 -3.41 0.86
CA HIS A 27 -5.73 -2.79 2.07
C HIS A 27 -6.14 -1.35 1.73
N TYR A 28 -7.37 -1.13 1.29
CA TYR A 28 -7.86 0.21 0.98
C TYR A 28 -8.61 0.80 2.20
N PRO A 29 -8.38 2.07 2.57
CA PRO A 29 -8.93 2.64 3.81
C PRO A 29 -10.45 2.91 3.80
N LEU A 30 -11.12 2.75 2.65
CA LEU A 30 -12.56 2.96 2.49
C LEU A 30 -13.27 1.66 2.13
N TYR A 31 -14.47 1.46 2.69
CA TYR A 31 -15.36 0.35 2.37
C TYR A 31 -16.77 0.85 2.02
N PRO A 32 -17.35 0.43 0.88
CA PRO A 32 -16.72 -0.40 -0.15
C PRO A 32 -15.55 0.33 -0.82
N ALA A 33 -14.56 -0.43 -1.31
CA ALA A 33 -13.45 0.18 -2.04
C ALA A 33 -13.99 0.82 -3.33
N PRO A 34 -13.53 2.02 -3.70
CA PRO A 34 -13.92 2.66 -4.96
C PRO A 34 -13.29 1.94 -6.15
N ARG A 35 -13.47 2.45 -7.38
CA ARG A 35 -12.70 1.94 -8.53
C ARG A 35 -11.22 2.28 -8.36
N VAL A 36 -10.40 1.29 -7.99
CA VAL A 36 -8.97 1.46 -7.75
C VAL A 36 -8.17 0.87 -8.90
N ALA A 37 -7.31 1.68 -9.52
CA ALA A 37 -6.26 1.17 -10.40
C ALA A 37 -5.01 0.89 -9.56
N VAL A 38 -4.53 -0.35 -9.59
CA VAL A 38 -3.28 -0.77 -8.94
C VAL A 38 -2.17 -0.85 -9.98
N LEU A 39 -1.12 -0.06 -9.83
CA LEU A 39 -0.05 0.12 -10.81
C LEU A 39 1.20 -0.67 -10.42
N GLY A 40 1.73 -1.47 -11.35
CA GLY A 40 3.00 -2.19 -11.17
C GLY A 40 2.94 -3.36 -10.16
N LEU A 41 1.77 -3.77 -9.71
CA LEU A 41 1.60 -4.89 -8.80
C LEU A 41 0.27 -5.63 -9.02
N GLU A 42 0.32 -6.95 -8.96
CA GLU A 42 -0.87 -7.78 -8.88
C GLU A 42 -1.26 -8.03 -7.42
N VAL A 43 -2.48 -7.65 -7.07
CA VAL A 43 -3.08 -7.86 -5.74
C VAL A 43 -4.51 -8.34 -5.88
N ALA A 44 -4.96 -9.12 -4.90
CA ALA A 44 -6.38 -9.43 -4.77
C ALA A 44 -7.14 -8.22 -4.23
N GLY A 45 -8.42 -8.08 -4.58
CA GLY A 45 -9.25 -6.99 -4.08
C GLY A 45 -10.73 -7.19 -4.37
N PRO A 46 -11.61 -6.37 -3.78
CA PRO A 46 -13.03 -6.35 -4.14
C PRO A 46 -13.21 -5.96 -5.61
N ALA A 47 -14.41 -6.14 -6.16
CA ALA A 47 -14.72 -5.97 -7.59
C ALA A 47 -14.31 -4.62 -8.21
N GLY A 48 -14.13 -3.56 -7.41
CA GLY A 48 -13.65 -2.25 -7.87
C GLY A 48 -12.14 -2.16 -8.11
N VAL A 49 -11.35 -3.15 -7.68
CA VAL A 49 -9.89 -3.16 -7.82
C VAL A 49 -9.49 -3.82 -9.12
N ARG A 50 -8.70 -3.12 -9.94
CA ARG A 50 -8.11 -3.66 -11.17
C ARG A 50 -6.60 -3.40 -11.17
N CYS A 51 -5.82 -4.42 -11.48
CA CYS A 51 -4.36 -4.34 -11.52
C CYS A 51 -3.87 -4.08 -12.96
N PHE A 52 -2.85 -3.24 -13.07
CA PHE A 52 -2.16 -2.88 -14.30
C PHE A 52 -0.64 -3.00 -14.06
N PRO A 53 -0.07 -4.22 -14.17
CA PRO A 53 1.36 -4.45 -13.95
C PRO A 53 2.25 -3.68 -14.93
N ALA A 54 1.77 -3.47 -16.16
CA ALA A 54 2.40 -2.65 -17.18
C ALA A 54 1.34 -1.69 -17.75
N TRP A 55 0.98 -0.68 -16.97
CA TRP A 55 -0.11 0.25 -17.30
C TRP A 55 0.25 1.16 -18.48
N THR A 56 -0.79 1.62 -19.17
CA THR A 56 -0.72 2.67 -20.19
C THR A 56 -1.70 3.81 -19.87
N PRO A 57 -1.47 5.04 -20.37
CA PRO A 57 -2.41 6.15 -20.18
C PRO A 57 -3.82 5.80 -20.65
N GLU A 58 -3.94 5.16 -21.82
CA GLU A 58 -5.22 4.80 -22.44
C GLU A 58 -6.02 3.82 -21.56
N GLU A 59 -5.33 2.86 -20.94
CA GLU A 59 -5.96 1.93 -19.99
C GLU A 59 -6.49 2.63 -18.75
N LEU A 60 -5.74 3.59 -18.20
CA LEU A 60 -6.18 4.35 -17.03
C LEU A 60 -7.36 5.27 -17.37
N GLU A 61 -7.32 5.96 -18.51
CA GLU A 61 -8.44 6.80 -18.95
C GLU A 61 -9.69 5.97 -19.21
N GLY A 62 -9.55 4.82 -19.88
CA GLY A 62 -10.66 3.89 -20.12
C GLY A 62 -11.23 3.29 -18.83
N MET A 63 -10.39 3.03 -17.84
CA MET A 63 -10.82 2.49 -16.54
C MET A 63 -11.54 3.54 -15.67
N ARG A 64 -11.24 4.83 -15.86
CA ARG A 64 -11.75 5.95 -15.04
C ARG A 64 -11.62 5.67 -13.53
N PRO A 65 -10.38 5.51 -13.02
CA PRO A 65 -10.15 5.24 -11.61
C PRO A 65 -10.68 6.38 -10.75
N GLN A 66 -11.23 6.02 -9.60
CA GLN A 66 -11.58 6.98 -8.55
C GLN A 66 -10.51 7.05 -7.46
N ALA A 67 -9.60 6.08 -7.44
CA ALA A 67 -8.42 6.01 -6.59
C ALA A 67 -7.26 5.35 -7.36
N LEU A 68 -6.03 5.65 -6.94
CA LEU A 68 -4.82 4.99 -7.41
C LEU A 68 -4.14 4.24 -6.26
N ALA A 69 -3.51 3.12 -6.59
CA ALA A 69 -2.56 2.46 -5.72
C ALA A 69 -1.37 1.98 -6.57
N GLY A 70 -0.16 1.89 -6.04
CA GLY A 70 0.95 1.34 -6.81
C GLY A 70 2.31 1.72 -6.24
N TRP A 71 3.36 1.17 -6.84
CA TRP A 71 4.74 1.53 -6.47
C TRP A 71 5.00 3.01 -6.70
N TRP A 72 5.84 3.61 -5.85
CA TRP A 72 6.19 5.02 -5.95
C TRP A 72 6.58 5.48 -7.36
N PRO A 73 7.46 4.79 -8.13
CA PRO A 73 7.80 5.21 -9.49
C PRO A 73 6.59 5.30 -10.42
N GLU A 74 5.67 4.34 -10.33
CA GLU A 74 4.47 4.29 -11.17
C GLU A 74 3.49 5.42 -10.84
N VAL A 75 3.26 5.65 -9.55
CA VAL A 75 2.39 6.74 -9.07
C VAL A 75 2.99 8.11 -9.43
N ALA A 76 4.31 8.26 -9.31
CA ALA A 76 5.01 9.48 -9.67
C ALA A 76 4.91 9.77 -11.18
N GLU A 77 5.06 8.75 -12.02
CA GLU A 77 4.90 8.86 -13.48
C GLU A 77 3.46 9.28 -13.84
N VAL A 78 2.44 8.63 -13.27
CA VAL A 78 1.04 9.04 -13.46
C VAL A 78 0.83 10.50 -13.05
N ALA A 79 1.35 10.91 -11.89
CA ALA A 79 1.22 12.28 -11.41
C ALA A 79 1.91 13.29 -12.34
N GLN A 80 3.08 12.94 -12.89
CA GLN A 80 3.78 13.75 -13.87
C GLN A 80 2.99 13.89 -15.18
N GLN A 81 2.37 12.80 -15.66
CA GLN A 81 1.54 12.83 -16.86
C GLN A 81 0.30 13.70 -16.68
N VAL A 82 -0.40 13.58 -15.54
CA VAL A 82 -1.54 14.44 -15.18
C VAL A 82 -1.12 15.91 -15.13
N ARG A 83 -0.03 16.22 -14.42
CA ARG A 83 0.51 17.60 -14.35
C ARG A 83 0.83 18.17 -15.74
N SER A 84 1.35 17.35 -16.64
CA SER A 84 1.69 17.77 -18.01
C SER A 84 0.49 17.85 -18.96
N GLY A 85 -0.70 17.46 -18.52
CA GLY A 85 -1.91 17.40 -19.35
C GLY A 85 -1.95 16.24 -20.35
N ARG A 86 -1.07 15.25 -20.22
CA ARG A 86 -1.03 14.05 -21.09
C ARG A 86 -1.98 12.93 -20.66
N LEU A 87 -2.46 12.99 -19.42
CA LEU A 87 -3.37 12.02 -18.84
C LEU A 87 -4.46 12.75 -18.07
N ALA A 88 -5.73 12.42 -18.33
CA ALA A 88 -6.85 12.98 -17.60
C ALA A 88 -7.47 11.94 -16.66
N LEU A 89 -7.49 12.23 -15.36
CA LEU A 89 -8.14 11.40 -14.34
C LEU A 89 -9.27 12.17 -13.62
N PRO A 90 -10.36 12.54 -14.34
CA PRO A 90 -11.39 13.44 -13.81
C PRO A 90 -12.20 12.86 -12.65
N ASP A 91 -12.21 11.54 -12.49
CA ASP A 91 -12.98 10.83 -11.45
C ASP A 91 -12.16 10.59 -10.17
N LEU A 92 -10.87 10.97 -10.17
CA LEU A 92 -9.97 10.75 -9.04
C LEU A 92 -10.37 11.64 -7.86
N GLN A 93 -10.96 11.03 -6.83
CA GLN A 93 -11.54 11.76 -5.69
C GLN A 93 -11.27 11.09 -4.34
N PHE A 94 -10.67 9.90 -4.34
CA PHE A 94 -10.34 9.16 -3.14
C PHE A 94 -8.82 9.05 -2.94
N PRO A 95 -8.36 8.73 -1.72
CA PRO A 95 -6.94 8.70 -1.40
C PRO A 95 -6.11 7.78 -2.30
N ILE A 96 -4.87 8.18 -2.53
CA ILE A 96 -3.86 7.39 -3.25
C ILE A 96 -3.08 6.53 -2.26
N LEU A 97 -2.78 5.30 -2.64
CA LEU A 97 -1.88 4.42 -1.89
C LEU A 97 -0.53 4.27 -2.60
N VAL A 98 0.54 4.68 -1.94
CA VAL A 98 1.91 4.54 -2.45
C VAL A 98 2.56 3.32 -1.81
N PHE A 99 3.03 2.38 -2.62
CA PHE A 99 3.73 1.20 -2.16
C PHE A 99 5.23 1.46 -2.12
N LEU A 100 5.86 1.02 -1.01
CA LEU A 100 7.30 1.04 -0.81
C LEU A 100 7.77 -0.36 -0.39
N LEU A 101 8.99 -0.71 -0.79
CA LEU A 101 9.67 -1.92 -0.30
C LEU A 101 10.22 -1.70 1.10
N PRO A 102 10.43 -2.76 1.91
CA PRO A 102 11.15 -2.66 3.17
C PRO A 102 12.55 -2.09 2.94
N GLY A 103 12.98 -1.16 3.79
CA GLY A 103 14.29 -0.51 3.65
C GLY A 103 14.36 0.58 2.58
N ALA A 104 13.33 0.76 1.74
CA ALA A 104 13.25 1.93 0.89
C ALA A 104 13.12 3.22 1.73
N ALA A 105 13.65 4.32 1.21
CA ALA A 105 13.43 5.64 1.80
C ALA A 105 11.92 5.93 1.87
N LEU A 106 11.47 6.55 2.97
CA LEU A 106 10.09 7.02 3.05
C LEU A 106 9.80 8.01 1.95
N LEU A 107 8.52 8.05 1.59
CA LEU A 107 7.99 9.14 0.81
C LEU A 107 8.21 10.45 1.59
N PRO A 108 9.08 11.36 1.12
CA PRO A 108 9.34 12.59 1.85
C PRO A 108 8.07 13.44 1.96
N GLN A 109 7.94 14.24 3.02
CA GLN A 109 6.77 15.12 3.21
C GLN A 109 6.49 16.01 1.98
N ARG A 110 7.55 16.47 1.31
CA ARG A 110 7.45 17.22 0.04
C ARG A 110 6.74 16.42 -1.05
N CYS A 111 6.96 15.12 -1.15
CA CYS A 111 6.29 14.27 -2.14
C CYS A 111 4.80 14.10 -1.83
N HIS A 112 4.38 14.00 -0.55
CA HIS A 112 2.96 14.05 -0.21
C HIS A 112 2.31 15.37 -0.66
N PHE A 113 3.00 16.50 -0.45
CA PHE A 113 2.53 17.81 -0.91
C PHE A 113 2.40 17.88 -2.44
N LEU A 114 3.39 17.40 -3.19
CA LEU A 114 3.35 17.39 -4.66
C LEU A 114 2.23 16.49 -5.20
N LEU A 115 2.04 15.30 -4.63
CA LEU A 115 0.91 14.43 -5.00
C LEU A 115 -0.43 15.11 -4.75
N TRP A 116 -0.58 15.81 -3.62
CA TRP A 116 -1.79 16.60 -3.35
C TRP A 116 -1.98 17.73 -4.36
N GLU A 117 -0.92 18.47 -4.68
CA GLU A 117 -0.98 19.58 -5.64
C GLU A 117 -1.43 19.10 -7.02
N TRP A 118 -0.94 17.96 -7.48
CA TRP A 118 -1.18 17.47 -8.84
C TRP A 118 -2.43 16.61 -8.97
N LEU A 119 -2.72 15.78 -7.97
CA LEU A 119 -3.81 14.79 -8.02
C LEU A 119 -5.01 15.18 -7.14
N ARG A 120 -4.89 16.24 -6.33
CA ARG A 120 -5.97 16.83 -5.52
C ARG A 120 -6.63 15.89 -4.50
N VAL A 121 -5.95 14.80 -4.17
CA VAL A 121 -6.38 13.79 -3.18
C VAL A 121 -5.21 13.43 -2.26
N PRO A 122 -5.45 12.99 -1.02
CA PRO A 122 -4.37 12.68 -0.09
C PRO A 122 -3.66 11.39 -0.48
N ALA A 123 -2.36 11.30 -0.24
CA ALA A 123 -1.57 10.08 -0.40
C ALA A 123 -1.22 9.43 0.96
N PHE A 124 -1.26 8.10 1.02
CA PHE A 124 -0.84 7.29 2.18
C PHE A 124 0.10 6.18 1.73
N VAL A 125 1.02 5.79 2.60
CA VAL A 125 2.04 4.79 2.29
C VAL A 125 1.66 3.40 2.80
N GLN A 126 2.00 2.37 2.02
CA GLN A 126 2.02 0.98 2.43
C GLN A 126 3.39 0.37 2.17
N VAL A 127 3.95 -0.27 3.20
CA VAL A 127 5.16 -1.07 3.05
C VAL A 127 4.73 -2.48 2.67
N ARG A 128 5.20 -2.95 1.51
CA ARG A 128 4.90 -4.27 0.96
C ARG A 128 6.18 -4.99 0.57
N ASN A 129 6.25 -6.30 0.75
CA ASN A 129 7.38 -7.08 0.22
C ASN A 129 7.29 -7.23 -1.32
N GLU A 130 8.33 -7.80 -1.92
CA GLU A 130 8.40 -8.09 -3.37
C GLU A 130 7.24 -8.95 -3.88
N SER A 131 6.68 -9.80 -3.01
CA SER A 131 5.52 -10.64 -3.37
C SER A 131 4.18 -9.94 -3.21
N GLY A 132 4.19 -8.64 -2.88
CA GLY A 132 3.00 -7.81 -2.72
C GLY A 132 2.30 -7.96 -1.38
N GLU A 133 2.84 -8.72 -0.42
CA GLU A 133 2.22 -8.85 0.90
C GLU A 133 2.35 -7.55 1.70
N LEU A 134 1.26 -7.12 2.33
CA LEU A 134 1.27 -5.95 3.21
C LEU A 134 2.03 -6.26 4.51
N LEU A 135 2.98 -5.39 4.85
CA LEU A 135 3.78 -5.49 6.06
C LEU A 135 3.46 -4.36 7.04
N ALA A 136 3.30 -3.14 6.54
CA ALA A 136 2.95 -1.98 7.35
C ALA A 136 2.18 -0.93 6.53
N PHE A 137 1.47 -0.02 7.18
CA PHE A 137 0.69 1.03 6.51
C PHE A 137 0.58 2.29 7.38
N GLU A 138 0.54 3.45 6.72
CA GLU A 138 0.19 4.71 7.36
C GLU A 138 -1.31 4.79 7.63
N CYS A 139 -1.68 5.34 8.79
CA CYS A 139 -3.04 5.75 9.06
C CYS A 139 -3.26 7.24 8.71
N ILE A 140 -4.48 7.72 8.95
CA ILE A 140 -4.85 9.12 8.71
C ILE A 140 -4.01 10.13 9.51
N ALA A 141 -3.46 9.73 10.66
CA ALA A 141 -2.62 10.61 11.47
C ALA A 141 -1.24 10.87 10.82
N ARG A 142 -0.78 9.99 9.92
CA ARG A 142 0.54 10.05 9.26
C ARG A 142 1.70 10.25 10.24
N ASP A 143 1.58 9.65 11.43
CA ASP A 143 2.59 9.70 12.49
C ASP A 143 3.30 8.36 12.60
N GLY A 144 3.79 7.85 11.47
CA GLY A 144 4.37 6.51 11.34
C GLY A 144 3.41 5.45 10.83
N PHE A 145 3.73 4.19 11.12
CA PHE A 145 3.14 3.00 10.52
C PHE A 145 2.52 2.08 11.55
N HIS A 146 1.36 1.52 11.23
CA HIS A 146 0.86 0.31 11.88
C HIS A 146 1.32 -0.92 11.12
N LEU A 147 1.56 -2.01 11.84
CA LEU A 147 1.89 -3.30 11.23
C LEU A 147 0.63 -3.98 10.70
N ALA A 148 0.77 -4.69 9.59
CA ALA A 148 -0.27 -5.57 9.11
C ALA A 148 -0.45 -6.77 10.06
N PRO A 149 -1.64 -7.37 10.15
CA PRO A 149 -1.87 -8.55 10.97
C PRO A 149 -0.90 -9.69 10.64
N GLY A 150 -0.08 -10.07 11.63
CA GLY A 150 0.91 -11.14 11.49
C GLY A 150 2.15 -10.78 10.67
N ALA A 151 2.42 -9.49 10.45
CA ALA A 151 3.73 -9.00 10.04
C ALA A 151 4.70 -9.01 11.24
N ASP A 152 5.97 -9.27 10.97
CA ASP A 152 7.04 -9.23 11.97
C ASP A 152 7.72 -7.86 11.96
N ALA A 153 7.67 -7.17 13.10
CA ALA A 153 8.32 -5.88 13.27
C ALA A 153 9.84 -5.97 13.09
N ALA A 154 10.46 -7.09 13.50
CA ALA A 154 11.90 -7.28 13.44
C ALA A 154 12.43 -7.44 12.00
N ALA A 155 11.54 -7.75 11.05
CA ALA A 155 11.86 -7.84 9.63
C ALA A 155 11.78 -6.48 8.90
N LEU A 156 11.45 -5.40 9.61
CA LEU A 156 11.31 -4.05 9.08
C LEU A 156 12.28 -3.10 9.80
N PRO A 157 12.81 -2.07 9.12
CA PRO A 157 13.65 -1.04 9.72
C PRO A 157 12.80 -0.02 10.51
N LEU A 158 11.94 -0.53 11.40
CA LEU A 158 10.92 0.21 12.13
C LEU A 158 11.15 0.08 13.63
N VAL A 159 11.14 1.21 14.33
CA VAL A 159 11.27 1.32 15.78
C VAL A 159 9.90 1.62 16.38
N LEU A 160 9.58 0.90 17.45
CA LEU A 160 8.35 1.12 18.20
C LEU A 160 8.31 2.54 18.78
N SER A 161 7.23 3.27 18.52
CA SER A 161 6.98 4.55 19.17
C SER A 161 6.62 4.36 20.64
N PRO A 162 7.16 5.18 21.56
CA PRO A 162 6.75 5.15 22.96
C PRO A 162 5.37 5.78 23.18
N ARG A 163 4.82 6.46 22.16
CA ARG A 163 3.54 7.15 22.23
C ARG A 163 2.45 6.36 21.49
N PRO A 164 1.19 6.41 21.96
CA PRO A 164 0.08 5.88 21.19
C PRO A 164 -0.11 6.69 19.90
N CYS A 165 -0.68 6.06 18.88
CA CYS A 165 -0.97 6.75 17.64
C CYS A 165 -2.10 7.79 17.83
N PRO A 166 -1.96 9.02 17.31
CA PRO A 166 -3.04 10.03 17.37
C PRO A 166 -4.32 9.63 16.62
N CYS A 167 -4.29 8.57 15.80
CA CYS A 167 -5.47 8.08 15.09
C CYS A 167 -6.50 7.38 16.00
N GLY A 168 -6.16 7.11 17.27
CA GLY A 168 -7.02 6.44 18.24
C GLY A 168 -7.03 4.91 18.13
N ASN A 169 -6.30 4.33 17.17
CA ASN A 169 -6.12 2.88 17.10
C ASN A 169 -5.22 2.41 18.27
N PRO A 170 -5.65 1.42 19.08
CA PRO A 170 -4.84 0.90 20.18
C PRO A 170 -3.62 0.10 19.71
N ALA A 171 -3.55 -0.28 18.43
CA ALA A 171 -2.38 -0.94 17.86
C ALA A 171 -1.15 -0.03 17.95
N PRO A 172 0.04 -0.57 18.27
CA PRO A 172 1.25 0.21 18.31
C PRO A 172 1.54 0.91 16.98
N VAL A 173 2.26 2.03 17.06
CA VAL A 173 2.77 2.75 15.89
C VAL A 173 4.28 2.67 15.88
N TYR A 174 4.85 2.56 14.69
CA TYR A 174 6.28 2.42 14.48
C TYR A 174 6.78 3.53 13.57
N HIS A 175 7.99 4.02 13.81
CA HIS A 175 8.66 5.01 12.98
C HIS A 175 9.90 4.39 12.34
N LEU A 176 10.39 4.92 11.23
CA LEU A 176 11.69 4.47 10.73
C LEU A 176 12.79 4.80 11.73
N GLU A 177 13.75 3.88 11.84
CA GLU A 177 14.91 3.98 12.73
C GLU A 177 15.72 5.27 12.52
N GLY A 178 15.88 5.71 11.25
CA GLY A 178 16.57 6.96 10.91
C GLY A 178 15.78 8.25 11.21
N ALA A 179 14.44 8.19 11.31
CA ALA A 179 13.62 9.37 11.63
C ALA A 179 13.61 9.68 13.14
N PHE A 180 13.86 8.67 13.98
CA PHE A 180 13.85 8.81 15.44
C PHE A 180 15.10 9.52 15.97
N GLN A 181 16.24 9.40 15.27
CA GLN A 181 17.50 10.03 15.68
C GLN A 181 17.54 11.55 15.41
N ALA A 182 16.77 12.06 14.44
CA ALA A 182 16.68 13.49 14.16
C ALA A 182 15.74 14.27 15.10
N ALA A 183 14.84 13.58 15.82
CA ALA A 183 13.92 14.20 16.78
C ALA A 183 14.41 14.17 18.24
N ALA A 184 15.54 13.49 18.50
CA ALA A 184 16.19 13.39 19.81
C ALA A 184 17.49 14.20 19.91
N GLY A 185 17.81 14.99 18.88
CA GLY A 185 18.98 15.88 18.82
C GLY A 185 18.59 17.35 18.78
#